data_AF-A0A1C6AWN3-F1
#
_entry.id   AF-A0A1C6AWN3-F1
#
_cell.length_a   1.000
_cell.length_b   1.000
_cell.length_c   1.000
_cell.angle_alpha   90.00
_cell.angle_beta   90.00
_cell.angle_gamma   90.00
#
_symmetry.space_group_name_H-M   'P 1'
#
loop_
_entity.id
_entity.type
_entity.pdbx_description
1 polymer ?
#
loop_
_entity_poly.entity_id
_entity_poly.type
_entity_poly.pdbx_seq_one_letter_code
_entity_poly.pdbx_strand_id
1 'polypeptide(L)' 'MKKSKLIQTNERIAEHVVQGYKKIEDGVVGGYKRVEQGAVDGFQKVSDAFVERFFTREGETVEEAKARMAREQDR' A
#
# COMPACT_ATOMS: atom_id res chain seq x y z
N MET A 1 -34.55 32.71 13.14
CA MET A 1 -34.93 32.08 14.42
C MET A 1 -33.74 31.28 14.95
N LYS A 2 -33.41 31.35 16.24
CA LYS A 2 -32.35 30.51 16.84
C LYS A 2 -32.85 29.06 16.88
N LYS A 3 -32.07 28.11 16.35
CA LYS A 3 -32.35 26.67 16.49
C LYS A 3 -32.43 26.31 17.97
N SER A 4 -33.35 25.41 18.35
CA SER A 4 -33.43 24.94 19.73
C SER A 4 -32.13 24.24 20.14
N LYS A 5 -31.80 24.23 21.44
CA LYS A 5 -30.61 23.54 21.95
C LYS A 5 -30.59 22.06 21.56
N LEU A 6 -31.76 21.40 21.52
CA LEU A 6 -31.88 20.00 21.11
C LEU A 6 -31.45 19.76 19.67
N ILE A 7 -31.84 20.64 18.74
CA ILE A 7 -31.45 20.53 17.33
C ILE A 7 -29.94 20.68 17.19
N GLN A 8 -29.34 21.67 17.86
CA GLN A 8 -27.89 21.91 17.81
C GLN A 8 -27.10 20.73 18.41
N THR A 9 -27.57 20.15 19.52
CA THR A 9 -26.95 18.96 20.11
C THR A 9 -27.03 17.77 19.15
N ASN A 10 -28.16 17.56 18.49
CA ASN A 10 -28.31 16.46 17.54
C ASN A 10 -27.41 16.63 16.30
N GLU A 11 -27.29 17.85 15.77
CA GLU A 11 -26.37 18.18 14.67
C GLU A 11 -24.92 17.87 15.04
N ARG A 12 -24.49 18.25 16.25
CA ARG A 12 -23.14 17.93 16.77
C ARG A 12 -22.90 16.43 16.89
N ILE A 13 -23.89 15.68 17.37
CA ILE A 13 -23.79 14.21 17.45
C ILE A 13 -23.61 13.62 16.05
N ALA A 14 -24.43 14.04 15.08
CA ALA A 14 -24.33 13.57 13.71
C ALA A 14 -22.96 13.88 13.09
N GLU A 15 -22.44 15.11 13.29
CA GLU A 15 -21.10 15.50 12.83
C GLU A 15 -20.01 14.61 13.42
N HIS A 16 -20.03 14.37 14.74
CA HIS A 16 -19.04 13.52 15.40
C HIS A 16 -19.12 12.06 14.95
N VAL A 17 -20.33 11.53 14.73
CA VAL A 17 -20.54 10.18 14.20
C VAL A 17 -19.94 10.05 12.80
N VAL A 18 -20.24 11.00 11.90
CA VAL A 18 -19.68 11.01 10.53
C VAL A 18 -18.16 11.12 10.54
N GLN A 19 -17.59 11.99 11.39
CA GLN A 19 -16.14 12.10 11.55
C GLN A 19 -15.52 10.81 12.11
N GLY A 20 -16.19 10.15 13.06
CA GLY A 20 -15.77 8.87 13.61
C GLY A 20 -15.68 7.79 12.53
N TYR A 21 -16.71 7.66 11.70
CA TYR A 21 -16.71 6.70 10.59
C TYR A 21 -15.61 7.00 9.57
N LYS A 22 -15.41 8.26 9.17
CA LYS A 22 -14.32 8.64 8.24
C LYS A 22 -12.95 8.24 8.77
N LYS A 23 -12.68 8.49 10.06
CA LYS A 23 -11.39 8.10 10.68
C LYS A 23 -11.18 6.59 10.68
N ILE A 24 -12.24 5.81 10.90
CA ILE A 24 -12.17 4.34 10.84
C ILE A 24 -11.86 3.90 9.40
N GLU A 25 -12.57 4.45 8.42
CA GLU A 25 -12.34 4.17 7.00
C GLU A 25 -10.90 4.47 6.59
N ASP A 26 -10.41 5.67 6.88
CA ASP A 26 -9.04 6.10 6.57
C ASP A 26 -8.00 5.17 7.22
N GLY A 27 -8.24 4.79 8.49
CA GLY A 27 -7.36 3.87 9.23
C GLY A 27 -7.33 2.47 8.63
N VAL A 28 -8.49 1.94 8.24
CA VAL A 28 -8.61 0.60 7.63
C VAL A 28 -7.98 0.58 6.24
N VAL A 29 -8.33 1.52 5.37
CA VAL A 29 -7.78 1.61 4.02
C VAL A 29 -6.27 1.84 4.05
N GLY A 30 -5.80 2.72 4.94
CA GLY A 30 -4.36 2.94 5.16
C GLY A 30 -3.64 1.73 5.76
N GLY A 31 -4.33 0.93 6.59
CA GLY A 31 -3.84 -0.35 7.09
C GLY A 31 -3.60 -1.35 5.96
N TYR A 32 -4.62 -1.60 5.14
CA TYR A 32 -4.53 -2.53 4.01
C TYR A 32 -3.41 -2.16 3.03
N LYS A 33 -3.32 -0.89 2.62
CA LYS A 33 -2.26 -0.42 1.72
C LYS A 33 -0.86 -0.67 2.26
N ARG A 34 -0.64 -0.51 3.57
CA ARG A 34 0.66 -0.78 4.19
C ARG A 34 1.02 -2.26 4.18
N VAL A 35 0.05 -3.13 4.43
CA VAL A 35 0.28 -4.59 4.37
C VAL A 35 0.61 -5.03 2.95
N GLU A 36 -0.16 -4.54 1.96
CA GLU A 36 0.08 -4.81 0.55
C GLU A 36 1.48 -4.36 0.12
N GLN A 37 1.84 -3.10 0.40
CA GLN A 37 3.16 -2.56 0.07
C GLN A 37 4.27 -3.38 0.73
N GLY A 38 4.12 -3.71 2.02
CA GLY A 38 5.11 -4.50 2.74
C GLY A 38 5.31 -5.90 2.16
N ALA A 39 4.23 -6.54 1.70
CA ALA A 39 4.30 -7.86 1.06
C ALA A 39 5.01 -7.79 -0.31
N VAL A 40 4.66 -6.81 -1.14
CA VAL A 40 5.27 -6.60 -2.47
C VAL A 40 6.76 -6.26 -2.33
N ASP A 41 7.11 -5.30 -1.47
CA ASP A 41 8.49 -4.89 -1.23
C ASP A 41 9.33 -6.04 -0.66
N GLY A 42 8.75 -6.81 0.27
CA GLY A 42 9.41 -7.97 0.87
C GLY A 42 9.71 -9.05 -0.17
N PHE A 43 8.72 -9.37 -1.01
CA PHE A 43 8.90 -10.32 -2.10
C PHE A 43 9.95 -9.84 -3.11
N GLN A 44 9.89 -8.56 -3.49
CA GLN A 44 10.84 -7.98 -4.43
C GLN A 44 12.27 -8.08 -3.92
N LYS A 45 12.52 -7.77 -2.64
CA LYS A 45 13.86 -7.92 -2.02
C LYS A 45 14.37 -9.35 -2.06
N VAL A 46 13.53 -10.33 -1.74
CA VAL A 46 13.92 -11.75 -1.79
C VAL A 46 14.21 -12.19 -3.22
N SER A 47 13.38 -11.75 -4.17
CA SER A 47 13.58 -12.00 -5.60
C SER A 47 14.88 -11.38 -6.12
N ASP A 48 15.16 -10.13 -5.75
CA ASP A 48 16.38 -9.41 -6.13
C ASP A 48 17.63 -10.15 -5.62
N ALA A 49 17.65 -10.53 -4.34
CA ALA A 49 18.75 -11.28 -3.75
C ALA A 49 18.96 -12.66 -4.40
N PHE A 50 17.87 -13.32 -4.79
CA PHE A 50 17.93 -14.60 -5.50
C PHE A 50 18.53 -14.43 -6.91
N VAL A 51 18.08 -13.43 -7.67
CA VAL A 51 18.64 -13.13 -8.99
C VAL A 51 20.11 -12.74 -8.88
N GLU A 52 20.46 -11.86 -7.93
CA GLU A 52 21.83 -11.45 -7.67
C GLU A 52 22.74 -12.64 -7.37
N ARG A 53 22.24 -13.62 -6.60
CA ARG A 53 23.07 -14.75 -6.19
C ARG A 53 23.27 -15.79 -7.28
N PHE A 54 22.26 -16.01 -8.13
CA PHE A 54 22.22 -17.19 -8.99
C PHE A 54 22.18 -16.88 -10.50
N PHE A 55 21.80 -15.67 -10.91
CA PHE A 55 21.48 -15.37 -12.31
C PHE A 55 22.22 -14.18 -12.90
N THR A 56 22.83 -13.32 -12.08
CA THR A 56 23.72 -12.25 -12.57
C THR A 56 25.03 -12.83 -13.11
N ARG A 57 25.57 -12.18 -14.14
CA ARG A 57 26.89 -12.44 -14.70
C ARG A 57 27.88 -11.36 -14.22
N GLU A 58 29.18 -11.58 -14.46
CA GLU A 58 30.20 -10.61 -14.08
C GLU A 58 29.94 -9.25 -14.74
N GLY A 59 29.87 -8.19 -13.92
CA GLY A 59 29.55 -6.83 -14.36
C GLY A 59 28.07 -6.56 -14.68
N GLU A 60 27.17 -7.52 -14.48
CA GLU A 60 25.74 -7.39 -14.73
C GLU A 60 24.98 -7.01 -13.45
N THR A 61 24.11 -6.00 -13.52
CA THR A 61 23.19 -5.63 -12.45
C THR A 61 21.99 -6.58 -12.36
N VAL A 62 21.28 -6.57 -11.22
CA VAL A 62 20.08 -7.39 -11.01
C VAL A 62 18.98 -7.05 -12.03
N GLU A 63 18.78 -5.76 -12.32
CA GLU A 63 17.82 -5.27 -13.30
C GLU A 63 18.16 -5.76 -14.71
N GLU A 64 19.43 -5.72 -15.11
CA GLU A 64 19.90 -6.22 -16.40
C GLU A 64 19.70 -7.73 -16.51
N ALA A 65 20.02 -8.48 -15.45
CA ALA A 65 19.82 -9.93 -15.40
C ALA A 65 18.33 -10.29 -15.56
N LYS A 66 17.43 -9.58 -14.86
CA LYS A 66 15.97 -9.76 -15.02
C LYS A 66 15.50 -9.44 -16.44
N ALA A 67 15.96 -8.34 -17.02
CA ALA A 67 15.58 -7.94 -18.37
C ALA A 67 16.08 -8.95 -19.42
N ARG A 68 17.28 -9.53 -19.22
CA ARG A 68 17.79 -10.61 -20.06
C ARG A 68 16.94 -11.87 -19.93
N MET A 69 16.64 -12.32 -18.71
CA MET A 69 15.80 -13.51 -18.47
C MET A 69 14.40 -13.37 -19.11
N ALA A 70 13.77 -12.20 -19.00
CA ALA A 70 12.47 -11.95 -19.63
C ALA A 70 12.54 -12.08 -21.17
N ARG A 71 13.57 -11.52 -21.81
CA ARG A 71 13.79 -11.66 -23.26
C ARG A 71 14.09 -13.09 -23.70
N GLU A 72 14.74 -13.87 -22.85
CA GLU A 72 15.02 -15.30 -23.10
C GLU A 72 13.75 -16.16 -23.00
N GLN A 73 12.76 -15.75 -22.20
CA GLN A 73 11.49 -16.47 -22.02
C GLN A 73 10.51 -16.28 -23.18
N ASP A 74 10.59 -15.13 -23.88
CA ASP A 74 9.75 -14.80 -25.05
C ASP A 74 10.26 -15.41 -26.37
N ARG A 75 11.36 -16.18 -26.32
CA ARG A 75 12.05 -16.74 -27.48
C ARG A 75 11.71 -18.22 -27.68
#